data_AF-A0A6J6XF87-F1
#
_entry.id   AF-A0A6J6XF87-F1
#
_cell.length_a   1.000
_cell.length_b   1.000
_cell.length_c   1.000
_cell.angle_alpha   90.00
_cell.angle_beta   90.00
_cell.angle_gamma   90.00
#
_symmetry.space_group_name_H-M   'P 1'
#
loop_
_entity.id
_entity.type
_entity.pdbx_description
1 polymer ?
#
loop_
_entity_poly.entity_id
_entity_poly.type
_entity_poly.pdbx_seq_one_letter_code
_entity_poly.pdbx_strand_id
1 'polypeptide(L)'
;MAFLIAFYLLFTGRQVDPRPEDALEADVVDYAGEYGFFSPTSWWPLPVGFFAALTGTGLIVGWWLFFLAVLGLMLSLVGFVFEYYRGEQATL
;
A
#
# COMPACT_ATOMS: atom_id res chain seq x y z
N MET A 1 2.31 19.88 5.70
CA MET A 1 1.97 18.44 5.60
C MET A 1 0.64 18.09 6.29
N ALA A 2 0.31 18.64 7.46
CA ALA A 2 -0.93 18.28 8.17
C ALA A 2 -2.24 18.78 7.53
N PHE A 3 -2.21 19.83 6.72
CA PHE A 3 -3.43 20.44 6.17
C PHE A 3 -4.26 19.48 5.32
N LEU A 4 -3.64 18.76 4.37
CA LEU A 4 -4.35 17.80 3.51
C LEU A 4 -4.92 16.63 4.31
N ILE A 5 -4.16 16.15 5.30
CA ILE A 5 -4.58 15.07 6.19
C ILE A 5 -5.80 15.52 7.01
N ALA A 6 -5.72 16.68 7.65
CA ALA A 6 -6.81 17.23 8.45
C ALA A 6 -8.07 17.48 7.60
N PHE A 7 -7.92 18.04 6.39
CA PHE A 7 -9.05 18.23 5.47
C PHE A 7 -9.72 16.90 5.11
N TYR A 8 -8.94 15.88 4.74
CA TYR A 8 -9.48 14.56 4.38
C TYR A 8 -10.18 13.88 5.54
N LEU A 9 -9.59 13.91 6.75
CA LEU A 9 -10.18 13.33 7.95
C LEU A 9 -11.45 14.07 8.39
N LEU A 10 -11.46 15.41 8.37
CA LEU A 10 -12.64 16.21 8.69
C LEU A 10 -13.78 15.99 7.70
N PHE A 11 -13.47 15.86 6.41
CA PHE A 11 -14.48 15.59 5.39
C PHE A 11 -15.07 14.19 5.53
N THR A 12 -14.21 13.18 5.74
CA THR A 12 -14.61 11.77 5.90
C THR A 12 -15.39 11.55 7.20
N GLY A 13 -14.93 12.12 8.32
CA GLY A 13 -15.60 12.00 9.62
C GLY A 13 -16.99 12.63 9.67
N ARG A 14 -17.35 13.48 8.70
CA ARG A 14 -18.73 14.00 8.55
C ARG A 14 -19.63 13.10 7.70
N GLN A 15 -19.09 12.10 7.01
CA GLN A 15 -19.81 11.19 6.13
C GLN A 15 -19.95 9.77 6.68
N VAL A 16 -19.06 9.37 7.57
CA VAL A 16 -19.04 8.02 8.16
C VAL A 16 -19.78 8.05 9.50
N ASP A 17 -20.58 7.02 9.75
CA ASP A 17 -21.28 6.83 11.03
C ASP A 17 -20.30 6.55 12.19
N PRO A 18 -20.69 6.83 13.45
CA PRO A 18 -19.87 6.54 14.61
C PRO A 18 -19.43 5.07 14.63
N ARG A 19 -18.13 4.85 14.79
CA ARG A 19 -17.57 3.49 14.82
C ARG A 19 -17.33 3.05 16.26
N PRO A 20 -17.22 1.74 16.52
CA PRO A 20 -16.90 1.26 17.86
C PRO A 20 -15.59 1.85 18.43
N GLU A 21 -14.62 2.22 17.59
CA GLU A 21 -13.37 2.94 17.94
C GLU A 21 -13.60 4.30 18.59
N ASP A 22 -14.73 4.95 18.29
CA ASP A 22 -15.05 6.28 18.80
C ASP A 22 -15.77 6.22 20.16
N ALA A 23 -16.24 5.04 20.59
CA ALA A 23 -17.02 4.87 21.81
C ALA A 23 -16.15 4.45 23.01
N LEU A 24 -16.27 5.18 24.12
CA LEU A 24 -15.52 4.94 25.36
C LEU A 24 -15.90 3.63 26.07
N GLU A 25 -17.10 3.13 25.83
CA GLU A 25 -17.68 1.94 26.47
C GLU A 25 -17.86 0.77 25.47
N ALA A 26 -17.18 0.81 24.32
CA ALA A 26 -17.26 -0.25 23.32
C ALA A 26 -16.74 -1.60 23.87
N ASP A 27 -17.41 -2.68 23.51
CA ASP A 27 -17.01 -4.04 23.86
C ASP A 27 -16.26 -4.72 22.70
N VAL A 28 -15.50 -5.78 22.98
CA VAL A 28 -14.72 -6.51 21.97
C VAL A 28 -15.62 -7.12 20.89
N VAL A 29 -16.85 -7.48 21.26
CA VAL A 29 -17.84 -8.05 20.34
C VAL A 29 -18.34 -7.04 19.29
N ASP A 30 -18.24 -5.74 19.56
CA ASP A 30 -18.64 -4.68 18.61
C ASP A 30 -17.69 -4.64 17.38
N TYR A 31 -16.51 -5.25 17.50
CA TYR A 31 -15.49 -5.37 16.46
C TYR A 31 -15.44 -6.74 15.76
N ALA A 32 -16.44 -7.60 15.95
CA ALA A 32 -16.43 -8.98 15.46
C ALA A 32 -16.61 -9.15 13.93
N GLY A 33 -16.51 -8.07 13.15
CA GLY A 33 -16.62 -8.09 11.69
C GLY A 33 -15.36 -8.56 10.97
N GLU A 34 -15.45 -8.75 9.65
CA GLU A 34 -14.31 -9.03 8.79
C GLU A 34 -13.48 -7.75 8.56
N TYR A 35 -12.19 -7.78 8.89
CA TYR A 35 -11.28 -6.64 8.75
C TYR A 35 -10.88 -6.31 7.31
N GLY A 36 -11.23 -7.18 6.36
CA GLY A 36 -10.84 -7.08 4.95
C GLY A 36 -9.63 -7.96 4.59
N PHE A 37 -9.08 -7.73 3.42
CA PHE A 37 -8.04 -8.57 2.84
C PHE A 37 -6.64 -8.14 3.31
N PHE A 38 -5.87 -9.12 3.78
CA PHE A 38 -4.44 -8.98 4.05
C PHE A 38 -3.66 -10.00 3.24
N SER A 39 -2.53 -9.56 2.68
CA SER A 39 -1.55 -10.45 2.06
C SER A 39 -1.04 -11.48 3.07
N PRO A 40 -1.21 -12.80 2.84
CA PRO A 40 -0.63 -13.83 3.70
C PRO A 40 0.90 -13.87 3.60
N THR A 41 1.43 -13.59 2.41
CA THR A 41 2.86 -13.47 2.09
C THR A 41 2.98 -12.73 0.77
N SER A 42 3.91 -11.77 0.71
CA SER A 42 4.28 -11.07 -0.52
C SER A 42 5.79 -10.92 -0.60
N TRP A 43 6.38 -11.40 -1.69
CA TRP A 43 7.82 -11.27 -1.95
C TRP A 43 8.17 -9.98 -2.69
N TRP A 44 7.20 -9.32 -3.33
CA TRP A 44 7.39 -8.17 -4.20
C TRP A 44 7.90 -6.86 -3.55
N PRO A 45 7.70 -6.58 -2.25
CA PRO A 45 8.30 -5.40 -1.62
C PRO A 45 9.83 -5.37 -1.72
N LEU A 46 10.49 -6.53 -1.71
CA LEU A 46 11.95 -6.64 -1.84
C LEU A 46 12.48 -6.11 -3.18
N PRO A 47 12.06 -6.65 -4.35
CA PRO A 47 12.52 -6.13 -5.64
C PRO A 47 12.10 -4.67 -5.86
N VAL A 48 10.92 -4.23 -5.40
CA VAL A 48 10.52 -2.82 -5.46
C VAL A 48 11.52 -1.92 -4.71
N GLY A 49 11.86 -2.28 -3.47
CA GLY A 49 12.84 -1.54 -2.67
C GLY A 49 14.24 -1.51 -3.32
N PHE A 50 14.68 -2.65 -3.86
CA PHE A 50 15.97 -2.76 -4.55
C PHE A 50 16.05 -1.86 -5.78
N PHE A 51 15.06 -1.90 -6.67
CA PHE A 51 15.05 -1.07 -7.88
C PHE A 51 14.79 0.41 -7.58
N ALA A 52 14.06 0.74 -6.51
CA ALA A 52 13.90 2.12 -6.06
C ALA A 52 15.25 2.70 -5.57
N ALA A 53 16.00 1.95 -4.77
CA ALA A 53 17.33 2.34 -4.31
C ALA A 53 18.34 2.46 -5.47
N LEU A 54 18.27 1.53 -6.43
CA LEU A 54 19.06 1.58 -7.68
C LEU A 54 18.71 2.77 -8.55
N THR A 55 17.43 3.16 -8.62
CA THR A 55 17.00 4.35 -9.37
C THR A 55 17.62 5.61 -8.78
N GLY A 56 17.61 5.75 -7.45
CA GLY A 56 18.30 6.84 -6.76
C GLY A 56 19.81 6.84 -6.97
N THR A 57 20.45 5.69 -6.78
CA THR A 57 21.92 5.54 -6.97
C THR A 57 22.33 5.70 -8.44
N GLY A 58 21.47 5.30 -9.38
CA GLY A 58 21.68 5.39 -10.81
C GLY A 58 21.86 6.83 -11.29
N LEU A 59 21.23 7.81 -10.64
CA LEU A 59 21.46 9.23 -10.94
C LEU A 59 22.91 9.66 -10.68
N ILE A 60 23.60 9.00 -9.74
CA ILE A 60 25.00 9.28 -9.38
C ILE A 60 25.96 8.50 -10.28
N VAL A 61 25.66 7.22 -10.52
CA VAL A 61 26.53 6.32 -11.31
C VAL A 61 26.47 6.62 -12.81
N GLY A 62 25.28 6.92 -13.34
CA GLY A 62 25.11 7.32 -14.74
C GLY A 62 23.75 6.94 -15.33
N TRP A 63 23.37 7.66 -16.39
CA TRP A 63 22.06 7.57 -17.03
C TRP A 63 21.68 6.17 -17.51
N TRP A 64 22.63 5.36 -17.95
CA TRP A 64 22.37 3.99 -18.40
C TRP A 64 21.82 3.12 -17.26
N LEU A 65 22.38 3.22 -16.05
CA LEU A 65 21.94 2.46 -14.89
C LEU A 65 20.59 2.97 -14.41
N PHE A 66 20.40 4.30 -14.44
CA PHE A 66 19.11 4.92 -14.11
C PHE A 66 17.97 4.37 -14.96
N PHE A 67 18.11 4.35 -16.29
CA PHE A 67 17.05 3.85 -17.17
C PHE A 67 16.75 2.36 -16.97
N LEU A 68 17.78 1.54 -16.75
CA LEU A 68 17.59 0.11 -16.44
C LEU A 68 16.90 -0.09 -15.08
N ALA A 69 17.28 0.70 -14.07
CA ALA A 69 16.67 0.64 -12.75
C ALA A 69 15.20 1.08 -12.77
N VAL A 70 14.87 2.15 -13.50
CA VAL A 70 13.49 2.60 -13.68
C VAL A 70 12.66 1.53 -14.37
N LEU A 71 13.18 0.88 -15.42
CA LEU A 71 12.48 -0.21 -16.09
C LEU A 71 12.21 -1.38 -15.13
N GLY A 72 13.23 -1.79 -14.36
CA GLY A 72 13.09 -2.83 -13.34
C GLY A 72 12.10 -2.47 -12.23
N LEU A 73 12.09 -1.19 -11.80
CA LEU A 73 11.14 -0.67 -10.82
C LEU A 73 9.71 -0.75 -11.34
N MET A 74 9.46 -0.34 -12.59
CA MET A 74 8.14 -0.41 -13.21
C MET A 74 7.63 -1.86 -13.30
N LEU A 75 8.48 -2.80 -13.72
CA LEU A 75 8.11 -4.22 -13.77
C LEU A 75 7.81 -4.79 -12.36
N SER A 76 8.58 -4.39 -11.36
CA SER A 76 8.37 -4.81 -9.98
C SER A 76 7.08 -4.24 -9.40
N LEU A 77 6.73 -3.00 -9.73
CA LEU A 77 5.46 -2.38 -9.34
C LEU A 77 4.26 -3.07 -9.99
N VAL A 78 4.35 -3.41 -11.28
CA VAL A 78 3.33 -4.20 -11.96
C VAL A 78 3.17 -5.56 -11.26
N GLY A 79 4.26 -6.24 -10.93
CA GLY A 79 4.22 -7.48 -10.17
C GLY A 79 3.54 -7.34 -8.81
N PHE A 80 3.90 -6.30 -8.05
CA PHE A 80 3.36 -6.02 -6.72
C PHE A 80 1.86 -5.69 -6.74
N VAL A 81 1.43 -4.81 -7.65
CA VAL A 81 0.02 -4.40 -7.75
C VAL A 81 -0.86 -5.54 -8.24
N PHE A 82 -0.39 -6.32 -9.22
CA PHE A 82 -1.16 -7.40 -9.81
C PHE A 82 -0.96 -8.76 -9.14
N GLU A 83 -0.36 -8.82 -7.95
CA GLU A 83 -0.09 -10.07 -7.24
C GLU A 83 -1.39 -10.84 -6.94
N TYR A 84 -2.41 -10.15 -6.42
CA TYR A 84 -3.69 -10.77 -6.01
C TYR A 84 -4.77 -10.76 -7.11
N TYR A 85 -4.46 -10.19 -8.28
CA TYR A 85 -5.39 -10.14 -9.41
C TYR A 85 -5.12 -11.24 -10.46
N ARG A 86 -4.34 -12.28 -10.11
CA ARG A 86 -3.96 -13.39 -11.00
C ARG A 86 -4.15 -14.76 -10.31
N GLY A 87 -4.65 -15.76 -11.04
CA GLY A 87 -4.75 -17.15 -10.56
C GLY A 87 -5.86 -17.42 -9.52
N GLU A 88 -5.72 -18.51 -8.74
CA GLU A 88 -6.68 -18.97 -7.70
C GLU A 88 -6.90 -17.97 -6.55
N GLN A 89 -6.05 -16.95 -6.42
CA GLN A 89 -6.20 -15.91 -5.39
C GLN A 89 -7.22 -14.83 -5.76
N ALA A 90 -7.64 -14.76 -7.03
CA ALA A 90 -8.65 -13.80 -7.49
C ALA A 90 -10.10 -14.22 -7.18
N THR A 91 -10.30 -15.45 -6.69
CA THR A 91 -11.62 -16.05 -6.45
C THR A 91 -12.01 -16.18 -4.97
N LEU A 92 -11.22 -15.60 -4.06
CA LEU A 92 -11.53 -15.54 -2.62
C LEU A 92 -12.25 -14.24 -2.26
#